data_AF-A0A7D9M100-F1
#
_entry.id   AF-A0A7D9M100-F1
#
_cell.length_a   1.000
_cell.length_b   1.000
_cell.length_c   1.000
_cell.angle_alpha   90.00
_cell.angle_beta   90.00
_cell.angle_gamma   90.00
#
_symmetry.space_group_name_H-M   'P 1'
#
loop_
_entity.id
_entity.type
_entity.pdbx_description
1 polymer ?
#
loop_
_entity_poly.entity_id
_entity_poly.type
_entity_poly.pdbx_seq_one_letter_code
_entity_poly.pdbx_strand_id
1 'polypeptide(L)' 'MHQIQPHSLEDVEDRKTKIGEGVFGKCKKKIYRGQIVAVKYFKSHSRYSDVEREAKMIMRFDHP' A
#
# COMPACT_ATOMS: atom_id res chain seq x y z
N MET A 1 -0.64 -2.12 15.40
CA MET A 1 -0.25 -1.88 13.99
C MET A 1 0.18 -0.42 13.91
N HIS A 2 1.41 -0.13 13.50
CA HIS A 2 1.87 1.26 13.38
C HIS A 2 1.55 1.78 11.99
N GLN A 3 0.79 2.87 11.92
CA GLN A 3 0.46 3.52 10.65
C GLN A 3 1.70 4.23 10.09
N ILE A 4 2.08 3.88 8.86
CA ILE A 4 3.13 4.58 8.12
C ILE A 4 2.57 5.94 7.70
N GLN A 5 3.33 6.99 7.98
CA GLN A 5 2.93 8.33 7.61
C GLN A 5 3.19 8.57 6.11
N PRO A 6 2.31 9.29 5.39
CA PRO A 6 2.47 9.51 3.96
C PRO A 6 3.78 10.19 3.55
N HIS A 7 4.31 11.09 4.39
CA HIS A 7 5.58 11.78 4.14
C HIS A 7 6.81 10.86 4.26
N SER A 8 6.65 9.65 4.79
CA SER A 8 7.71 8.64 4.84
C SER A 8 7.82 7.82 3.54
N LEU A 9 6.96 8.10 2.55
CA LEU A 9 6.94 7.41 1.26
C LEU A 9 7.46 8.34 0.16
N GLU A 10 8.48 7.89 -0.55
CA GLU A 10 9.09 8.62 -1.66
C GLU A 10 8.55 8.08 -2.99
N ASP A 11 8.39 8.97 -3.97
CA ASP A 11 8.08 8.58 -5.35
C ASP A 11 9.30 7.93 -6.02
N VAL A 12 9.04 6.89 -6.82
CA VAL A 12 10.07 6.36 -7.72
C VAL A 12 10.18 7.33 -8.90
N GLU A 13 11.40 7.73 -9.27
CA GLU A 13 11.65 8.71 -10.35
C GLU A 13 11.25 8.20 -11.75
N ASP A 14 10.96 6.90 -11.90
CA ASP A 14 10.52 6.32 -13.17
C ASP A 14 9.04 6.69 -13.49
N ARG A 15 8.71 6.83 -14.78
CA ARG A 15 7.33 7.13 -15.23
C ARG A 15 6.33 5.97 -15.06
N LYS A 16 6.78 4.82 -14.57
CA LYS A 16 6.02 3.56 -14.36
C LYS A 16 5.68 3.33 -12.88
N THR A 17 5.34 4.39 -12.15
CA THR A 17 4.92 4.29 -10.74
C THR A 17 3.57 3.59 -10.56
N LYS A 18 2.69 3.55 -11.57
CA LYS A 18 1.42 2.84 -11.49
C LYS A 18 1.64 1.34 -11.71
N ILE A 19 1.36 0.54 -10.68
CA ILE A 19 1.42 -0.93 -10.78
C ILE A 19 0.12 -1.44 -11.41
N GLY A 20 -1.02 -0.96 -10.93
CA GLY A 20 -2.33 -1.40 -11.40
C GLY A 20 -3.48 -0.87 -10.56
N GLU A 21 -4.70 -1.20 -10.97
CA GLU A 21 -5.93 -0.88 -10.26
C GLU A 21 -6.86 -2.09 -10.29
N GLY A 22 -7.35 -2.50 -9.13
CA GLY A 22 -8.30 -3.59 -8.97
C GLY A 22 -9.59 -3.12 -8.30
N VAL A 23 -10.45 -4.08 -7.99
CA VAL A 23 -11.77 -3.81 -7.36
C VAL A 23 -11.62 -3.00 -6.07
N PHE A 24 -10.58 -3.28 -5.29
CA PHE A 24 -10.38 -2.72 -3.95
C PHE A 24 -9.56 -1.43 -3.91
N GLY A 25 -8.92 -1.03 -5.01
CA GLY A 25 -8.08 0.16 -5.02
C GLY A 25 -6.98 0.14 -6.07
N LYS A 26 -6.12 1.16 -6.02
CA LYS A 26 -4.99 1.36 -6.93
C LYS A 26 -3.67 1.11 -6.21
N CYS A 27 -2.74 0.41 -6.85
CA CYS A 27 -1.41 0.16 -6.32
C CYS A 27 -0.37 1.02 -7.06
N LYS A 28 0.53 1.63 -6.30
CA LYS A 28 1.68 2.36 -6.83
C LYS A 28 2.98 1.82 -6.26
N LYS A 29 4.05 1.89 -7.06
CA LYS A 29 5.43 1.64 -6.64
C LYS A 29 5.95 2.88 -5.94
N LYS A 30 6.51 2.70 -4.74
CA LYS A 30 7.07 3.77 -3.89
C LYS A 30 8.36 3.28 -3.26
N ILE A 31 9.10 4.19 -2.63
CA ILE A 31 10.25 3.86 -1.79
C ILE A 31 9.87 4.11 -0.33
N TYR A 32 10.17 3.14 0.53
CA TYR A 32 10.05 3.25 1.98
C TYR A 32 11.37 2.81 2.61
N ARG A 33 12.06 3.72 3.31
CA ARG A 33 13.37 3.45 3.93
C ARG A 33 14.39 2.82 2.95
N GLY A 34 14.48 3.37 1.74
CA GLY A 34 15.38 2.88 0.68
C GLY A 34 14.94 1.57 0.00
N GLN A 35 13.81 0.97 0.40
CA GLN A 35 13.29 -0.25 -0.21
C GLN A 35 12.12 0.05 -1.14
N ILE A 36 12.09 -0.61 -2.30
CA ILE A 36 10.95 -0.56 -3.22
C ILE A 36 9.77 -1.31 -2.59
N VAL A 37 8.62 -0.64 -2.48
CA VAL A 37 7.40 -1.19 -1.91
C VAL A 37 6.19 -0.93 -2.81
N ALA A 38 5.16 -1.76 -2.67
CA ALA A 38 3.85 -1.51 -3.25
C ALA A 38 2.94 -0.83 -2.21
N VAL A 39 2.35 0.31 -2.58
CA VAL A 39 1.40 1.05 -1.73
C VAL A 39 0.01 0.94 -2.36
N LYS A 40 -0.91 0.27 -1.65
CA LYS A 40 -2.31 0.14 -2.03
C LYS A 40 -3.11 1.31 -1.47
N TYR A 41 -3.64 2.13 -2.37
CA TYR A 41 -4.58 3.20 -2.05
C TYR A 41 -6.00 2.68 -2.26
N PHE A 42 -6.75 2.60 -1.18
CA PHE A 42 -8.14 2.16 -1.20
C PHE A 42 -9.04 3.22 -1.86
N LYS A 43 -10.20 2.78 -2.35
CA LYS A 43 -11.18 3.69 -2.95
C LYS A 43 -11.81 4.60 -1.89
N SER A 44 -12.35 5.73 -2.30
CA SER A 44 -12.92 6.74 -1.39
C SER A 44 -14.05 6.22 -0.50
N HIS A 45 -14.76 5.17 -0.92
CA HIS A 45 -15.83 4.54 -0.15
C HIS A 45 -15.34 3.45 0.82
N SER A 46 -14.05 3.11 0.82
CA SER A 46 -13.48 2.14 1.75
C SER A 46 -13.36 2.77 3.15
N ARG A 47 -13.79 2.04 4.18
CA ARG A 47 -13.65 2.50 5.57
C ARG A 47 -12.27 2.13 6.11
N TYR A 48 -11.78 2.90 7.09
CA TYR A 48 -10.54 2.56 7.79
C TYR A 48 -10.56 1.13 8.34
N SER A 49 -11.70 0.68 8.87
CA SER A 49 -11.88 -0.69 9.37
C SER A 49 -11.68 -1.78 8.32
N ASP A 50 -12.01 -1.49 7.05
CA ASP A 50 -11.79 -2.45 5.96
C ASP A 50 -10.30 -2.63 5.69
N VAL A 51 -9.56 -1.51 5.69
CA VAL A 51 -8.09 -1.48 5.54
C VAL A 51 -7.41 -2.19 6.70
N GLU A 52 -7.82 -1.89 7.93
CA GLU A 52 -7.24 -2.49 9.14
C GLU A 52 -7.48 -4.01 9.16
N ARG A 53 -8.68 -4.47 8.78
CA ARG A 53 -9.00 -5.89 8.68
C ARG A 53 -8.13 -6.61 7.64
N GLU A 54 -7.96 -6.02 6.45
CA GLU A 54 -7.10 -6.60 5.42
C GLU A 54 -5.64 -6.69 5.90
N ALA A 55 -5.11 -5.61 6.49
CA ALA A 55 -3.74 -5.61 7.02
C ALA A 55 -3.56 -6.63 8.17
N LYS A 56 -4.52 -6.76 9.09
CA LYS A 56 -4.51 -7.78 10.15
C LYS A 56 -4.55 -9.20 9.59
N MET A 57 -5.25 -9.42 8.48
CA MET A 57 -5.31 -10.72 7.80
C MET A 57 -3.95 -11.05 7.16
N ILE A 58 -3.38 -10.13 6.39
CA ILE A 58 -2.08 -10.33 5.71
C ILE A 58 -0.96 -10.59 6.72
N MET A 59 -0.94 -9.87 7.86
CA MET A 59 0.06 -10.06 8.92
C MET A 59 0.07 -11.46 9.56
N ARG A 60 -0.97 -12.28 9.35
CA ARG A 60 -1.04 -13.65 9.89
C ARG A 60 -0.42 -14.69 8.95
N PHE A 61 -0.14 -14.31 7.71
CA PHE A 61 0.49 -15.20 6.74
C PHE A 61 1.98 -14.96 6.72
N ASP A 62 2.75 -16.03 6.87
CA ASP A 62 4.20 -16.06 6.66
C ASP A 62 4.49 -17.23 5.74
N HIS A 63 4.34 -17.00 4.43
CA HIS A 63 4.56 -17.99 3.38
C HIS A 63 5.16 -17.29 2.14
N PRO A 64 6.21 -17.87 1.52
CA PRO A 64 6.80 -17.37 0.28
C PRO A 64 5.85 -17.36 -0.93
#